data_AF-A0A7J9YDV2-F1
#
_entry.id   AF-A0A7J9YDV2-F1
#
_cell.length_a   1.000
_cell.length_b   1.000
_cell.length_c   1.000
_cell.angle_alpha   90.00
_cell.angle_beta   90.00
_cell.angle_gamma   90.00
#
_symmetry.space_group_name_H-M   'P 1'
#
loop_
_entity.id
_entity.type
_entity.pdbx_description
1 polymer ?
#
loop_
_entity_poly.entity_id
_entity_poly.type
_entity_poly.pdbx_seq_one_letter_code
_entity_poly.pdbx_strand_id
1 'polypeptide(L)'
;MNNETIDVLGWGRAFAGPAALLVSKAFKIKERWDDRARRPHRLAHKDAGDVYRIMSATAAAEVAASFTSLIIDPRVGRTTDMGLRYLRELFGGADTPGVRMAVESMAGDVPPSRIRALAPAFTNRLPRPNSLDKL
;
A
#
# COMPACT_ATOMS: atom_id res chain seq x y z
N MET A 1 -24.42 -19.30 -38.37
CA MET A 1 -23.80 -19.27 -37.03
C MET A 1 -22.54 -18.45 -37.17
N ASN A 2 -22.65 -17.14 -36.96
CA ASN A 2 -21.54 -16.21 -37.15
C ASN A 2 -21.36 -15.54 -35.79
N ASN A 3 -20.30 -15.96 -35.11
CA ASN A 3 -20.00 -15.62 -33.73
C ASN A 3 -19.63 -14.14 -33.66
N GLU A 4 -20.45 -13.36 -32.96
CA GLU A 4 -20.26 -11.93 -32.75
C GLU A 4 -18.96 -11.70 -31.97
N THR A 5 -18.02 -10.97 -32.58
CA THR A 5 -16.93 -10.33 -31.86
C THR A 5 -17.56 -9.30 -30.91
N ILE A 6 -17.70 -9.66 -29.64
CA ILE A 6 -18.08 -8.70 -28.60
C ILE A 6 -16.92 -7.73 -28.45
N ASP A 7 -17.05 -6.58 -29.08
CA ASP A 7 -16.32 -5.38 -28.74
C ASP A 7 -16.77 -4.96 -27.33
N VAL A 8 -15.97 -5.32 -26.34
CA VAL A 8 -16.18 -4.95 -24.93
C VAL A 8 -15.88 -3.46 -24.76
N LEU A 9 -16.87 -2.66 -25.15
CA LEU A 9 -17.03 -1.25 -24.86
C LEU A 9 -16.58 -0.91 -23.42
N GLY A 10 -15.57 -0.04 -23.31
CA GLY A 10 -15.74 1.19 -22.55
C GLY A 10 -15.80 1.15 -21.02
N TRP A 11 -15.29 0.11 -20.34
CA TRP A 11 -15.00 0.20 -18.88
C TRP A 11 -13.54 0.57 -18.63
N GLY A 12 -13.03 1.57 -19.37
CA GLY A 12 -11.73 2.19 -19.12
C GLY A 12 -11.74 3.08 -17.88
N ARG A 13 -12.25 2.61 -16.73
CA ARG A 13 -11.85 3.22 -15.47
C ARG A 13 -10.43 2.74 -15.25
N ALA A 14 -9.45 3.62 -15.49
CA ALA A 14 -8.07 3.36 -15.14
C ALA A 14 -8.00 3.15 -13.63
N PHE A 15 -8.13 1.90 -13.18
CA PHE A 15 -7.92 1.55 -11.79
C PHE A 15 -6.45 1.79 -11.50
N ALA A 16 -6.18 2.55 -10.44
CA ALA A 16 -4.82 2.77 -10.00
C ALA A 16 -4.17 1.40 -9.74
N GLY A 17 -2.99 1.18 -10.30
CA GLY A 17 -2.25 -0.06 -10.07
C GLY A 17 -1.92 -0.25 -8.59
N PRO A 18 -1.58 -1.49 -8.16
CA PRO A 18 -1.33 -1.82 -6.75
C PRO A 18 -0.34 -0.88 -6.05
N ALA A 19 0.73 -0.45 -6.73
CA ALA A 19 1.71 0.50 -6.17
C ALA A 19 1.08 1.86 -5.82
N ALA A 20 0.27 2.42 -6.72
CA ALA A 20 -0.42 3.69 -6.48
C ALA A 20 -1.47 3.58 -5.37
N LEU A 21 -2.17 2.44 -5.28
CA LEU A 21 -3.08 2.17 -4.16
C LEU A 21 -2.34 2.08 -2.83
N LEU A 22 -1.20 1.40 -2.77
CA LEU A 22 -0.37 1.31 -1.57
C LEU A 22 0.14 2.68 -1.13
N VAL A 23 0.61 3.52 -2.06
CA VAL A 23 0.99 4.91 -1.78
C VAL A 23 -0.19 5.68 -1.19
N SER A 24 -1.35 5.65 -1.84
CA SER A 24 -2.55 6.35 -1.37
C SER A 24 -2.96 5.91 0.05
N LYS A 25 -2.94 4.60 0.32
CA LYS A 25 -3.26 4.04 1.64
C LYS A 25 -2.24 4.46 2.69
N ALA A 26 -0.94 4.42 2.38
CA ALA A 26 0.11 4.82 3.30
C ALA A 26 -0.06 6.29 3.76
N PHE A 27 -0.33 7.22 2.83
CA PHE A 27 -0.63 8.62 3.17
C PHE A 27 -1.86 8.75 4.08
N LYS A 28 -2.97 8.09 3.73
CA LYS A 28 -4.21 8.15 4.53
C LYS A 28 -4.01 7.62 5.96
N ILE A 29 -3.27 6.54 6.10
CA ILE A 29 -2.96 5.95 7.41
C ILE A 29 -2.04 6.89 8.19
N LYS A 30 -0.98 7.42 7.57
CA LYS A 30 -0.03 8.33 8.22
C LYS A 30 -0.70 9.62 8.72
N GLU A 31 -1.52 10.26 7.89
CA GLU A 31 -2.27 11.47 8.26
C GLU A 31 -3.12 11.23 9.52
N ARG A 32 -3.88 10.14 9.55
CA ARG A 32 -4.74 9.78 10.69
C ARG A 32 -3.95 9.38 11.91
N TRP A 33 -2.82 8.69 11.71
CA TRP A 33 -1.92 8.33 12.79
C TRP A 33 -1.36 9.59 13.45
N ASP A 34 -0.90 10.57 12.69
CA ASP A 34 -0.37 11.82 13.22
C ASP A 34 -1.46 12.65 13.91
N ASP A 35 -2.67 12.68 13.34
CA ASP A 35 -3.83 13.38 13.91
C ASP A 35 -4.45 12.70 15.15
N ARG A 36 -4.04 11.47 15.50
CA ARG A 36 -4.74 10.64 16.50
C ARG A 36 -4.86 11.29 17.87
N ALA A 37 -3.88 12.10 18.27
CA ALA A 37 -3.90 12.81 19.55
C ALA A 37 -5.02 13.87 19.61
N ARG A 38 -5.41 14.42 18.46
CA ARG A 38 -6.47 15.42 18.34
C ARG A 38 -7.81 14.80 17.95
N ARG A 39 -7.80 13.71 17.19
CA ARG A 39 -8.99 13.06 16.60
C ARG A 39 -8.88 11.53 16.64
N PRO A 40 -8.94 10.90 17.83
CA PRO A 40 -8.69 9.47 17.99
C PRO A 40 -9.69 8.59 17.22
N HIS A 41 -10.94 9.04 17.08
CA HIS A 41 -11.99 8.34 16.33
C HIS A 41 -11.74 8.26 14.81
N ARG A 42 -10.76 9.00 14.26
CA ARG A 42 -10.42 8.94 12.83
C ARG A 42 -9.44 7.82 12.49
N LEU A 43 -8.84 7.15 13.48
CA LEU A 43 -8.07 5.93 13.23
C LEU A 43 -9.01 4.86 12.66
N ALA A 44 -8.84 4.54 11.38
CA ALA A 44 -9.62 3.49 10.74
C ALA A 44 -8.70 2.33 10.38
N HIS A 45 -8.73 1.30 11.21
CA HIS A 45 -7.97 0.05 11.04
C HIS A 45 -8.22 -0.57 9.65
N LYS A 46 -9.41 -0.35 9.06
CA LYS A 46 -9.79 -0.84 7.73
C LYS A 46 -8.80 -0.52 6.61
N ASP A 47 -8.17 0.65 6.62
CA ASP A 47 -7.21 1.00 5.56
C ASP A 47 -5.92 0.17 5.68
N ALA A 48 -5.53 -0.22 6.91
CA ALA A 48 -4.42 -1.14 7.11
C ALA A 48 -4.79 -2.58 6.70
N GLY A 49 -6.03 -3.00 6.94
CA GLY A 49 -6.58 -4.25 6.39
C GLY A 49 -6.55 -4.29 4.85
N ASP A 50 -6.91 -3.19 4.19
CA ASP A 50 -6.82 -3.08 2.72
C ASP A 50 -5.38 -3.19 2.21
N VAL A 51 -4.41 -2.60 2.91
CA VAL A 51 -2.98 -2.76 2.58
C VAL A 51 -2.57 -4.23 2.64
N TYR A 52 -2.96 -4.93 3.72
CA TYR A 52 -2.69 -6.37 3.84
C TYR A 52 -3.33 -7.16 2.69
N ARG A 53 -4.58 -6.86 2.33
CA ARG A 53 -5.28 -7.52 1.21
C ARG A 53 -4.53 -7.33 -0.11
N ILE A 54 -4.08 -6.10 -0.41
CA ILE A 54 -3.27 -5.82 -1.60
C ILE A 54 -1.96 -6.62 -1.57
N MET A 55 -1.24 -6.62 -0.44
CA MET A 55 0.01 -7.39 -0.28
C MET A 55 -0.20 -8.89 -0.45
N SER A 56 -1.34 -9.42 0.00
CA SER A 56 -1.67 -10.85 -0.09
C SER A 56 -2.12 -11.29 -1.48
N ALA A 57 -2.65 -10.35 -2.29
CA ALA A 57 -3.21 -10.62 -3.61
C ALA A 57 -2.25 -10.27 -4.76
N THR A 58 -1.08 -9.71 -4.48
CA THR A 58 -0.13 -9.23 -5.50
C THR A 58 1.27 -9.77 -5.27
N ALA A 59 2.04 -9.93 -6.35
CA ALA A 59 3.45 -10.30 -6.24
C ALA A 59 4.28 -9.07 -5.87
N ALA A 60 5.04 -9.15 -4.78
CA ALA A 60 5.91 -8.05 -4.34
C ALA A 60 6.90 -7.59 -5.43
N ALA A 61 7.35 -8.50 -6.31
CA ALA A 61 8.25 -8.18 -7.41
C ALA A 61 7.59 -7.28 -8.48
N GLU A 62 6.33 -7.54 -8.84
CA GLU A 62 5.57 -6.73 -9.81
C GLU A 62 5.29 -5.33 -9.24
N VAL A 63 4.97 -5.28 -7.94
CA VAL A 63 4.77 -4.01 -7.23
C VAL A 63 6.09 -3.24 -7.12
N ALA A 64 7.21 -3.91 -6.84
CA ALA A 64 8.53 -3.29 -6.80
C ALA A 64 8.95 -2.71 -8.17
N ALA A 65 8.69 -3.43 -9.26
CA ALA A 65 8.91 -2.93 -10.62
C ALA A 65 8.07 -1.67 -10.90
N SER A 66 6.78 -1.70 -10.50
CA SER A 66 5.89 -0.54 -10.62
C SER A 66 6.40 0.66 -9.81
N PHE A 67 6.84 0.47 -8.57
CA PHE A 67 7.46 1.53 -7.76
C PHE A 67 8.70 2.11 -8.41
N THR A 68 9.55 1.27 -9.01
CA THR A 68 10.78 1.71 -9.69
C THR A 68 10.45 2.65 -10.86
N SER A 69 9.45 2.30 -11.68
CA SER A 69 8.99 3.16 -12.77
C SER A 69 8.33 4.45 -12.26
N LEU A 70 7.53 4.37 -11.19
CA LEU A 70 6.82 5.53 -10.65
C LEU A 70 7.73 6.54 -9.94
N ILE A 71 8.84 6.09 -9.33
CA ILE A 71 9.80 6.96 -8.63
C ILE A 71 10.52 7.91 -9.60
N ILE A 72 10.81 7.45 -10.82
CA ILE A 72 11.49 8.25 -11.84
C ILE A 72 10.54 9.14 -12.66
N ASP A 73 9.22 8.97 -12.50
CA ASP A 73 8.24 9.79 -13.18
C ASP A 73 8.23 11.23 -12.59
N PRO A 74 8.43 12.27 -13.40
CA PRO A 74 8.54 13.65 -12.89
C PRO A 74 7.25 14.20 -12.28
N ARG A 75 6.08 13.61 -12.58
CA ARG A 75 4.78 14.06 -12.06
C ARG A 75 4.46 13.44 -10.70
N VAL A 76 4.87 12.19 -10.48
CA VAL A 76 4.45 11.41 -9.30
C VAL A 76 5.62 10.88 -8.46
N GLY A 77 6.86 11.00 -8.92
CA GLY A 77 8.03 10.40 -8.30
C GLY A 77 8.25 10.80 -6.86
N ARG A 78 8.13 12.11 -6.55
CA ARG A 78 8.24 12.61 -5.17
C ARG A 78 7.16 12.05 -4.25
N THR A 79 5.91 12.00 -4.73
CA THR A 79 4.78 11.45 -3.96
C THR A 79 4.96 9.95 -3.75
N THR A 80 5.43 9.23 -4.77
CA THR A 80 5.73 7.81 -4.70
C THR A 80 6.84 7.52 -3.68
N ASP A 81 7.93 8.28 -3.69
CA ASP A 81 9.04 8.13 -2.72
C ASP A 81 8.56 8.34 -1.29
N MET A 82 7.80 9.41 -1.05
CA MET A 82 7.19 9.69 0.27
C MET A 82 6.20 8.59 0.70
N GLY A 83 5.38 8.09 -0.22
CA GLY A 83 4.47 6.98 0.06
C GLY A 83 5.21 5.71 0.45
N LEU A 84 6.33 5.41 -0.20
CA LEU A 84 7.18 4.27 0.10
C LEU A 84 7.86 4.41 1.48
N ARG A 85 8.24 5.62 1.88
CA ARG A 85 8.73 5.92 3.24
C ARG A 85 7.66 5.61 4.28
N TYR A 86 6.46 6.16 4.11
CA TYR A 86 5.35 5.89 5.02
C TYR A 86 4.96 4.43 5.06
N LEU A 87 4.95 3.74 3.91
CA LEU A 87 4.68 2.31 3.86
C LEU A 87 5.70 1.52 4.68
N ARG A 88 6.98 1.91 4.64
CA ARG A 88 8.04 1.30 5.46
C ARG A 88 7.93 1.61 6.94
N GLU A 89 7.63 2.85 7.31
CA GLU A 89 7.38 3.22 8.71
C GLU A 89 6.18 2.44 9.28
N LEU A 90 5.13 2.27 8.49
CA LEU A 90 3.88 1.64 8.92
C LEU A 90 3.93 0.10 8.88
N PHE A 91 4.61 -0.50 7.90
CA PHE A 91 4.55 -1.94 7.62
C PHE A 91 5.91 -2.64 7.54
N GLY A 92 7.02 -1.94 7.79
CA GLY A 92 8.37 -2.49 7.68
C GLY A 92 8.79 -3.45 8.80
N GLY A 93 7.99 -3.59 9.86
CA GLY A 93 8.29 -4.50 10.98
C GLY A 93 7.05 -5.26 11.47
N ALA A 94 7.26 -6.37 12.15
CA ALA A 94 6.18 -7.25 12.62
C ALA A 94 5.27 -6.61 13.69
N ASP A 95 5.68 -5.50 14.31
CA ASP A 95 4.89 -4.75 15.29
C ASP A 95 4.91 -3.24 15.03
N THR A 96 5.01 -2.83 13.76
CA THR A 96 4.83 -1.42 13.40
C THR A 96 3.36 -1.02 13.47
N PRO A 97 3.04 0.29 13.58
CA PRO A 97 1.65 0.74 13.75
C PRO A 97 0.69 0.21 12.68
N GLY A 98 1.09 0.21 11.40
CA GLY A 98 0.29 -0.33 10.30
C GLY A 98 0.01 -1.83 10.44
N VAL A 99 0.98 -2.62 10.90
CA VAL A 99 0.79 -4.06 11.12
C VAL A 99 -0.17 -4.33 12.28
N ARG A 100 -0.05 -3.59 13.40
CA ARG A 100 -1.02 -3.72 14.52
C ARG A 100 -2.43 -3.37 14.07
N MET A 101 -2.60 -2.26 13.34
CA MET A 101 -3.90 -1.87 12.79
C MET A 101 -4.45 -2.91 11.82
N ALA A 102 -3.61 -3.53 10.98
CA ALA A 102 -4.04 -4.58 10.07
C ALA A 102 -4.47 -5.85 10.82
N VAL A 103 -3.77 -6.22 11.90
CA VAL A 103 -4.17 -7.35 12.77
C VAL A 103 -5.54 -7.10 13.39
N GLU A 104 -5.77 -5.90 13.94
CA GLU A 104 -7.07 -5.53 14.51
C GLU A 104 -8.17 -5.52 13.45
N SER A 105 -7.87 -4.99 12.25
CA SER A 105 -8.84 -4.94 11.15
C SER A 105 -9.22 -6.29 10.57
N MET A 106 -8.35 -7.29 10.66
CA MET A 106 -8.52 -8.62 10.08
C MET A 106 -8.77 -9.68 11.15
N ALA A 107 -9.05 -9.26 12.39
CA ALA A 107 -9.33 -10.16 13.50
C ALA A 107 -10.52 -11.06 13.16
N GLY A 108 -10.35 -12.37 13.35
CA GLY A 108 -11.34 -13.39 12.98
C GLY A 108 -11.22 -13.93 11.55
N ASP A 109 -10.67 -13.15 10.62
CA ASP A 109 -10.50 -13.56 9.21
C ASP A 109 -9.13 -14.18 8.94
N VAL A 110 -8.08 -13.61 9.55
CA VAL A 110 -6.68 -13.97 9.25
C VAL A 110 -5.87 -14.12 10.54
N PRO A 111 -5.08 -15.19 10.69
CA PRO A 111 -4.18 -15.34 11.85
C PRO A 111 -3.20 -14.16 11.95
N PRO A 112 -3.05 -13.53 13.13
CA PRO A 112 -2.14 -12.39 13.31
C PRO A 112 -0.70 -12.67 12.88
N SER A 113 -0.22 -13.90 13.10
CA SER A 113 1.12 -14.34 12.69
C SER A 113 1.35 -14.23 11.18
N ARG A 114 0.33 -14.51 10.36
CA ARG A 114 0.41 -14.39 8.90
C ARG A 114 0.58 -12.94 8.47
N ILE A 115 -0.17 -12.03 9.09
CA ILE A 115 -0.10 -10.58 8.81
C ILE A 115 1.28 -10.04 9.21
N ARG A 116 1.72 -10.39 10.43
CA ARG A 116 3.01 -9.98 11.00
C ARG A 116 4.21 -10.53 10.23
N ALA A 117 4.06 -11.65 9.53
CA ALA A 117 5.09 -12.19 8.65
C ALA A 117 5.05 -11.55 7.25
N LEU A 118 3.87 -11.47 6.63
CA LEU A 118 3.72 -11.02 5.24
C LEU A 118 4.08 -9.55 5.07
N ALA A 119 3.54 -8.67 5.92
CA ALA A 119 3.68 -7.22 5.74
C ALA A 119 5.14 -6.74 5.69
N PRO A 120 6.02 -7.09 6.65
CA PRO A 120 7.43 -6.71 6.57
C PRO A 120 8.16 -7.41 5.44
N ALA A 121 7.88 -8.69 5.17
CA ALA A 121 8.52 -9.43 4.08
C ALA A 121 8.21 -8.83 2.70
N PHE A 122 6.95 -8.43 2.47
CA PHE A 122 6.51 -7.74 1.26
C PHE A 122 7.22 -6.38 1.15
N THR A 123 7.17 -5.58 2.22
CA THR A 123 7.74 -4.23 2.24
C THR A 123 9.26 -4.22 2.02
N ASN A 124 9.97 -5.23 2.52
CA ASN A 124 11.41 -5.39 2.34
C ASN A 124 11.82 -5.72 0.90
N ARG A 125 10.89 -6.23 0.07
CA ARG A 125 11.13 -6.50 -1.36
C ARG A 125 10.92 -5.27 -2.24
N LEU A 126 10.35 -4.19 -1.71
CA LEU A 126 10.18 -2.94 -2.43
C LEU A 126 11.49 -2.15 -2.51
N PRO A 127 11.68 -1.29 -3.52
CA PRO A 127 12.88 -0.44 -3.62
C PRO A 127 13.07 0.40 -2.35
N ARG A 128 14.29 0.90 -2.14
CA ARG A 128 14.54 1.83 -1.04
C ARG A 128 14.12 3.24 -1.46
N PRO A 129 13.46 4.01 -0.58
CA PRO A 129 13.26 5.42 -0.84
C PRO A 129 14.62 6.10 -1.00
N ASN A 130 14.70 7.05 -1.92
CA ASN A 130 15.89 7.85 -2.15
C ASN A 130 16.11 8.75 -0.94
N SER A 131 17.23 8.64 -0.22
CA SER A 131 17.58 9.57 0.86
C SER A 131 17.54 11.02 0.36
N LEU A 132 16.50 11.76 0.74
CA LEU A 132 16.38 13.19 0.46
C LEU A 132 17.27 13.97 1.44
N ASP A 133 18.58 13.72 1.40
CA ASP A 133 19.60 14.55 2.07
C ASP A 133 20.27 15.52 1.09
N LYS A 134 19.65 15.73 -0.08
CA LYS A 134 20.07 16.74 -1.05
C LYS A 134 18.84 17.45 -1.57
N LEU A 135 18.49 18.56 -0.92
CA LEU A 135 18.03 19.82 -1.50
C LEU A 135 17.92 20.85 -0.37
#